data_AF-A0A5N7MLL2-F1
#
_entry.id   AF-A0A5N7MLL2-F1
#
_cell.length_a   1.000
_cell.length_b   1.000
_cell.length_c   1.000
_cell.angle_alpha   90.00
_cell.angle_beta   90.00
_cell.angle_gamma   90.00
#
_symmetry.space_group_name_H-M   'P 1'
#
loop_
_entity.id
_entity.type
_entity.pdbx_description
1 polymer ?
#
loop_
_entity_poly.entity_id
_entity_poly.type
_entity_poly.pdbx_seq_one_letter_code
_entity_poly.pdbx_strand_id
1 'polypeptide(L)'
;MLWASAASPAVAQDASFGCKVLLCAAASNPSWGGIPYCVPIMQQLFKQLAKGRPWPVCSEGRASAPGYEPYDPCSTGMVSVRPSDDGHYMADERGGQCAALVAENTPRFHELNCEVPHACIDPQAVEQRPRKEKPYYVDLAYGGQTKRFWFNLYGGD
;
A
#
# COMPACT_ATOMS: atom_id res chain seq x y z
N MET A 1 50.68 2.60 -25.41
CA MET A 1 49.86 2.44 -24.19
C MET A 1 48.62 3.29 -24.37
N LEU A 2 47.43 2.69 -24.49
CA LEU A 2 46.13 3.32 -24.28
C LEU A 2 45.11 2.17 -24.27
N TRP A 3 44.85 1.61 -23.09
CA TRP A 3 43.78 0.65 -22.88
C TRP A 3 42.45 1.40 -22.84
N ALA A 4 41.62 1.20 -23.86
CA ALA A 4 40.21 1.55 -23.78
C ALA A 4 39.54 0.52 -22.85
N SER A 5 39.21 0.95 -21.63
CA SER A 5 38.36 0.16 -20.75
C SER A 5 36.95 0.16 -21.35
N ALA A 6 36.59 -0.94 -22.00
CA ALA A 6 35.21 -1.19 -22.40
C ALA A 6 34.39 -1.34 -21.12
N ALA A 7 33.61 -0.32 -20.77
CA ALA A 7 32.56 -0.46 -19.77
C ALA A 7 31.53 -1.44 -20.33
N SER A 8 31.57 -2.69 -19.86
CA SER A 8 30.51 -3.65 -20.16
C SER A 8 29.18 -3.06 -19.68
N PRO A 9 28.08 -3.16 -20.47
CA PRO A 9 26.77 -2.85 -19.92
C PRO A 9 26.56 -3.81 -18.74
N ALA A 10 26.45 -3.27 -17.53
CA ALA A 10 26.14 -4.04 -16.35
C ALA A 10 24.86 -4.82 -16.65
N VAL A 11 24.98 -6.14 -16.73
CA VAL A 11 23.90 -7.04 -17.09
C VAL A 11 22.88 -6.96 -15.96
N ALA A 12 21.84 -6.15 -16.14
CA ALA A 12 20.69 -6.08 -15.22
C ALA A 12 20.01 -7.46 -15.01
N GLN A 13 20.37 -8.45 -15.85
CA GLN A 13 19.93 -9.84 -15.72
C GLN A 13 20.70 -10.65 -14.64
N ASP A 14 21.83 -10.17 -14.10
CA ASP A 14 22.58 -10.85 -13.03
C ASP A 14 22.23 -10.32 -11.62
N ALA A 15 21.28 -9.40 -11.54
CA ALA A 15 20.76 -8.93 -10.27
C ALA A 15 20.12 -10.09 -9.49
N SER A 16 20.30 -10.08 -8.16
CA SER A 16 19.66 -11.05 -7.27
C SER A 16 18.15 -11.10 -7.50
N PHE A 17 17.52 -12.25 -7.21
CA PHE A 17 16.06 -12.41 -7.39
C PHE A 17 15.28 -11.31 -6.67
N GLY A 18 15.73 -10.89 -5.48
CA GLY A 18 15.12 -9.78 -4.75
C GLY A 18 15.19 -8.45 -5.48
N CYS A 19 16.31 -8.12 -6.12
CA CYS A 19 16.43 -6.88 -6.87
C CYS A 19 15.63 -6.86 -8.17
N LYS A 20 15.50 -8.03 -8.81
CA LYS A 20 14.59 -8.22 -9.95
C LYS A 20 13.13 -8.00 -9.54
N VAL A 21 12.71 -8.61 -8.44
CA VAL A 21 11.37 -8.43 -7.85
C VAL A 21 11.13 -6.97 -7.51
N LEU A 22 12.11 -6.32 -6.88
CA LEU A 22 12.03 -4.92 -6.50
C LEU A 22 11.82 -3.99 -7.69
N LEU A 23 12.65 -4.15 -8.72
CA LEU A 23 12.56 -3.36 -9.94
C LEU A 23 11.21 -3.55 -10.63
N CYS A 24 10.72 -4.79 -10.69
CA CYS A 24 9.44 -5.10 -11.30
C CYS A 24 8.25 -4.60 -10.48
N ALA A 25 8.26 -4.76 -9.15
CA ALA A 25 7.23 -4.23 -8.28
C ALA A 25 7.14 -2.69 -8.33
N ALA A 26 8.27 -2.00 -8.55
CA ALA A 26 8.30 -0.54 -8.69
C ALA A 26 7.82 -0.03 -10.06
N ALA A 27 7.57 -0.90 -11.03
CA ALA A 27 7.10 -0.51 -12.36
C ALA A 27 5.62 -0.11 -12.34
N SER A 28 5.32 1.13 -12.73
CA SER A 28 3.97 1.70 -12.64
C SER A 28 3.35 2.13 -13.97
N ASN A 29 4.12 2.22 -15.05
CA ASN A 29 3.61 2.55 -16.38
C ASN A 29 4.57 2.06 -17.50
N PRO A 30 4.32 0.88 -18.10
CA PRO A 30 3.28 -0.08 -17.73
C PRO A 30 3.54 -0.72 -16.36
N SER A 31 2.52 -1.31 -15.73
CA SER A 31 2.73 -2.16 -14.56
C SER A 31 3.58 -3.39 -14.90
N TRP A 32 4.02 -4.14 -13.89
CA TRP A 32 4.82 -5.35 -14.10
C TRP A 32 4.16 -6.38 -15.03
N GLY A 33 2.82 -6.40 -15.13
CA GLY A 33 2.07 -7.27 -16.03
C GLY A 33 2.27 -6.91 -17.51
N GLY A 34 2.46 -5.63 -17.82
CA GLY A 34 2.76 -5.15 -19.17
C GLY A 34 4.23 -5.23 -19.57
N ILE A 35 5.12 -5.68 -18.68
CA ILE A 35 6.57 -5.82 -18.93
C ILE A 35 6.90 -7.32 -19.05
N PRO A 36 7.16 -7.87 -20.25
CA PRO A 36 7.39 -9.31 -20.46
C PRO A 36 8.49 -9.91 -19.59
N TYR A 37 9.53 -9.14 -19.28
CA TYR A 37 10.60 -9.55 -18.37
C TYR A 37 10.10 -9.75 -16.92
N CYS A 38 9.18 -8.91 -16.46
CA CYS A 38 8.70 -8.91 -15.08
C CYS A 38 7.64 -9.97 -14.79
N VAL A 39 6.86 -10.38 -15.79
CA VAL A 39 5.82 -11.40 -15.63
C VAL A 39 6.35 -12.69 -14.96
N PRO A 40 7.39 -13.38 -15.45
CA PRO A 40 7.87 -14.61 -14.82
C PRO A 40 8.51 -14.37 -13.43
N ILE A 41 9.15 -13.21 -13.22
CA ILE A 41 9.78 -12.84 -11.94
C ILE A 41 8.71 -12.67 -10.86
N MET A 42 7.66 -11.90 -11.15
CA MET A 42 6.57 -11.64 -10.22
C MET A 42 5.73 -12.89 -9.97
N GLN A 43 5.50 -13.72 -11.00
CA GLN A 43 4.85 -15.03 -10.80
C GLN A 43 5.65 -15.95 -9.87
N GLN A 44 6.98 -15.96 -9.99
CA GLN A 44 7.84 -16.72 -9.07
C GLN A 44 7.75 -16.18 -7.65
N LEU A 45 7.72 -14.86 -7.46
CA LEU A 45 7.52 -14.22 -6.17
C LEU A 45 6.19 -14.67 -5.54
N PHE A 46 5.08 -14.57 -6.26
CA PHE A 46 3.76 -14.95 -5.72
C PHE A 46 3.69 -16.43 -5.34
N LYS A 47 4.34 -17.32 -6.11
CA LYS A 47 4.49 -18.74 -5.73
C LYS A 47 5.27 -18.92 -4.43
N GLN A 48 6.26 -18.06 -4.15
CA GLN A 48 6.99 -18.10 -2.88
C GLN A 48 6.13 -17.55 -1.73
N LEU A 49 5.46 -16.42 -1.92
CA LEU A 49 4.58 -15.82 -0.91
C LEU A 49 3.40 -16.74 -0.56
N ALA A 50 2.80 -17.40 -1.55
CA ALA A 50 1.72 -18.38 -1.34
C ALA A 50 2.18 -19.60 -0.51
N LYS A 51 3.49 -19.85 -0.43
CA LYS A 51 4.10 -20.88 0.43
C LYS A 51 4.53 -20.32 1.79
N GLY A 52 4.14 -19.10 2.13
CA GLY A 52 4.51 -18.41 3.37
C GLY A 52 5.97 -17.94 3.42
N ARG A 53 6.67 -17.90 2.27
CA ARG A 53 8.04 -17.37 2.25
C ARG A 53 8.01 -15.84 2.40
N PRO A 54 9.01 -15.24 3.06
CA PRO A 54 9.10 -13.79 3.17
C PRO A 54 9.37 -13.15 1.81
N TRP A 55 9.10 -11.85 1.71
CA TRP A 55 9.51 -11.05 0.57
C TRP A 55 11.03 -11.10 0.39
N PRO A 56 11.55 -11.27 -0.84
CA PRO A 56 12.97 -11.42 -1.08
C PRO A 56 13.69 -10.09 -0.83
N VAL A 57 14.83 -10.17 -0.14
CA VAL A 57 15.68 -9.02 0.11
C VAL A 57 16.51 -8.70 -1.14
N CYS A 58 16.56 -7.42 -1.51
CA CYS A 58 17.53 -6.88 -2.45
C CYS A 58 18.62 -6.20 -1.62
N SER A 59 19.84 -6.74 -1.56
CA SER A 59 20.93 -6.11 -0.79
C SER A 59 21.50 -4.86 -1.47
N GLU A 60 21.40 -4.84 -2.79
CA GLU A 60 21.88 -3.79 -3.67
C GLU A 60 20.94 -2.58 -3.68
N GLY A 61 19.69 -2.78 -3.30
CA GLY A 61 18.64 -1.76 -3.21
C GLY A 61 18.23 -1.58 -1.76
N ARG A 62 18.35 -0.37 -1.22
CA ARG A 62 17.93 -0.06 0.15
C ARG A 62 16.40 0.06 0.22
N ALA A 63 15.73 -1.09 0.22
CA ALA A 63 14.28 -1.16 0.14
C ALA A 63 13.66 -1.73 1.40
N SER A 64 12.48 -1.23 1.74
CA SER A 64 11.67 -1.79 2.81
C SER A 64 11.14 -3.18 2.44
N ALA A 65 10.72 -3.93 3.46
CA ALA A 65 9.74 -4.98 3.27
C ALA A 65 8.44 -4.38 2.66
N PRO A 66 7.66 -5.18 1.92
CA PRO A 66 6.41 -4.69 1.34
C PRO A 66 5.43 -4.33 2.46
N GLY A 67 4.84 -3.15 2.37
CA GLY A 67 3.69 -2.74 3.17
C GLY A 67 2.38 -3.04 2.45
N TYR A 68 1.28 -2.94 3.20
CA TYR A 68 -0.08 -3.12 2.70
C TYR A 68 -1.01 -2.05 3.28
N GLU A 69 -1.58 -1.25 2.40
CA GLU A 69 -2.56 -0.20 2.70
C GLU A 69 -3.75 -0.38 1.74
N PRO A 70 -4.84 -1.05 2.17
CA PRO A 70 -5.91 -1.48 1.27
C PRO A 70 -6.85 -0.37 0.80
N TYR A 71 -6.83 0.79 1.44
CA TYR A 71 -7.88 1.79 1.31
C TYR A 71 -7.33 3.18 0.97
N ASP A 72 -8.05 3.91 0.12
CA ASP A 72 -7.81 5.34 -0.09
C ASP A 72 -8.28 6.16 1.11
N PRO A 73 -7.82 7.42 1.28
CA PRO A 73 -8.34 8.29 2.34
C PRO A 73 -9.87 8.42 2.27
N CYS A 74 -10.50 8.62 3.44
CA CYS A 74 -11.91 8.98 3.47
C CYS A 74 -12.14 10.34 2.79
N SER A 75 -13.38 10.58 2.36
CA SER A 75 -13.80 11.88 1.83
C SER A 75 -13.61 12.98 2.89
N THR A 76 -13.46 14.23 2.44
CA THR A 76 -13.23 15.37 3.33
C THR A 76 -14.33 15.46 4.40
N GLY A 77 -13.92 15.52 5.67
CA GLY A 77 -14.85 15.60 6.81
C GLY A 77 -15.27 14.24 7.39
N MET A 78 -14.78 13.14 6.82
CA MET A 78 -14.98 11.80 7.37
C MET A 78 -13.68 11.22 7.95
N VAL A 79 -13.83 10.32 8.91
CA VAL A 79 -12.73 9.57 9.51
C VAL A 79 -12.86 8.07 9.20
N SER A 80 -11.73 7.38 9.11
CA SER A 80 -11.76 5.92 8.95
C SER A 80 -12.12 5.26 10.27
N VAL A 81 -13.01 4.29 10.20
CA VAL A 81 -13.56 3.59 11.37
C VAL A 81 -13.58 2.08 11.14
N ARG A 82 -13.63 1.33 12.23
CA ARG A 82 -13.93 -0.10 12.23
C ARG A 82 -15.03 -0.42 13.25
N PRO A 83 -15.80 -1.49 13.05
CA PRO A 83 -16.71 -1.98 14.07
C PRO A 83 -15.92 -2.50 15.28
N SER A 84 -16.45 -2.22 16.47
CA SER A 84 -16.09 -2.85 17.74
C SER A 84 -16.96 -4.07 17.99
N ASP A 85 -16.57 -4.91 18.95
CA ASP A 85 -17.31 -6.09 19.36
C ASP A 85 -18.70 -5.74 19.93
N ASP A 86 -18.82 -4.55 20.53
CA ASP A 86 -20.07 -4.03 21.10
C ASP A 86 -21.01 -3.39 20.05
N GLY A 87 -20.68 -3.48 18.75
CA GLY A 87 -21.50 -2.95 17.65
C GLY A 87 -21.37 -1.43 17.42
N HIS A 88 -20.55 -0.73 18.21
CA HIS A 88 -20.17 0.65 17.97
C HIS A 88 -19.02 0.76 16.96
N TYR A 89 -18.83 1.93 16.37
CA TYR A 89 -17.68 2.22 15.50
C TYR A 89 -16.60 2.98 16.28
N MET A 90 -15.35 2.65 16.02
CA MET A 90 -14.19 3.34 16.59
C MET A 90 -13.30 3.86 15.47
N ALA A 91 -12.71 5.04 15.67
CA ALA A 91 -11.73 5.59 14.75
C ALA A 91 -10.51 4.67 14.65
N ASP A 92 -10.13 4.30 13.44
CA ASP A 92 -8.99 3.44 13.14
C ASP A 92 -8.47 3.76 11.74
N GLU A 93 -7.19 4.10 11.62
CA GLU A 93 -6.56 4.41 10.32
C GLU A 93 -6.60 3.22 9.34
N ARG A 94 -6.65 1.99 9.86
CA ARG A 94 -6.79 0.74 9.08
C ARG A 94 -8.24 0.32 8.91
N GLY A 95 -9.18 1.12 9.44
CA GLY A 95 -10.61 0.92 9.32
C GLY A 95 -11.04 0.84 7.86
N GLY A 96 -11.92 -0.13 7.58
CA GLY A 96 -12.46 -0.40 6.26
C GLY A 96 -13.72 0.41 5.92
N GLN A 97 -14.17 1.26 6.85
CA GLN A 97 -15.30 2.15 6.65
C GLN A 97 -14.90 3.60 6.86
N CYS A 98 -15.67 4.51 6.29
CA CYS A 98 -15.63 5.93 6.58
C CYS A 98 -16.91 6.33 7.31
N ALA A 99 -16.79 7.26 8.25
CA ALA A 99 -17.95 7.83 8.92
C ALA A 99 -17.76 9.32 9.16
N ALA A 100 -18.85 10.07 9.04
CA ALA A 100 -18.87 11.47 9.45
C ALA A 100 -18.90 11.56 10.99
N LEU A 101 -18.15 12.52 11.51
CA LEU A 101 -18.24 12.89 12.93
C LEU A 101 -19.48 13.77 13.14
N VAL A 102 -20.24 13.46 14.19
CA VAL A 102 -21.40 14.27 14.58
C VAL A 102 -20.91 15.44 15.44
N ALA A 103 -21.17 16.66 14.97
CA ALA A 103 -20.78 17.86 15.70
C ALA A 103 -21.68 18.10 16.93
N GLU A 104 -21.07 18.55 18.03
CA GLU A 104 -21.72 18.77 19.33
C GLU A 104 -22.95 19.69 19.27
N ASN A 105 -22.97 20.63 18.32
CA ASN A 105 -24.04 21.62 18.15
C ASN A 105 -25.19 21.14 17.25
N THR A 106 -25.25 19.85 16.89
CA THR A 106 -26.29 19.30 16.03
C THR A 106 -27.35 18.53 16.84
N PRO A 107 -28.64 18.56 16.44
CA PRO A 107 -29.68 17.75 17.10
C PRO A 107 -29.32 16.26 17.15
N ARG A 108 -28.64 15.79 16.10
CA ARG A 108 -28.14 14.43 15.95
C ARG A 108 -27.22 14.00 17.09
N PHE A 109 -26.42 14.92 17.62
CA PHE A 109 -25.55 14.66 18.76
C PHE A 109 -26.34 14.24 20.02
N HIS A 110 -27.48 14.90 20.25
CA HIS A 110 -28.35 14.59 21.39
C HIS A 110 -29.16 13.31 21.15
N GLU A 111 -29.67 13.10 19.92
CA GLU A 111 -30.40 11.88 19.54
C GLU A 111 -29.56 10.61 19.75
N LEU A 112 -28.27 10.70 19.46
CA LEU A 112 -27.32 9.59 19.61
C LEU A 112 -26.75 9.48 21.03
N ASN A 113 -27.18 10.33 21.97
CA ASN A 113 -26.68 10.42 23.35
C ASN A 113 -25.15 10.52 23.41
N CYS A 114 -24.57 11.38 22.57
CA CYS A 114 -23.12 11.53 22.50
C CYS A 114 -22.56 12.25 23.73
N GLU A 115 -21.38 11.82 24.19
CA GLU A 115 -20.73 12.36 25.37
C GLU A 115 -19.75 13.49 25.01
N VAL A 116 -19.94 14.66 25.62
CA VAL A 116 -18.94 15.74 25.56
C VAL A 116 -17.71 15.39 26.39
N PRO A 117 -16.48 15.74 25.94
CA PRO A 117 -16.15 16.63 24.82
C PRO A 117 -15.76 15.87 23.52
N HIS A 118 -16.28 14.65 23.31
CA HIS A 118 -15.86 13.80 22.20
C HIS A 118 -16.90 13.80 21.07
N ALA A 119 -16.44 13.97 19.83
CA ALA A 119 -17.27 13.72 18.67
C ALA A 119 -17.60 12.22 18.58
N CYS A 120 -18.85 11.90 18.26
CA CYS A 120 -19.33 10.53 18.10
C CYS A 120 -19.57 10.20 16.63
N ILE A 121 -19.66 8.90 16.33
CA ILE A 121 -19.92 8.38 14.98
C ILE A 121 -21.42 8.08 14.85
N ASP A 122 -22.05 8.58 13.79
CA ASP A 122 -23.42 8.19 13.44
C ASP A 122 -23.40 6.80 12.76
N PRO A 123 -23.95 5.75 13.39
CA PRO A 123 -23.94 4.40 12.81
C PRO A 123 -24.76 4.29 11.52
N GLN A 124 -25.65 5.25 11.24
CA GLN A 124 -26.42 5.31 10.00
C GLN A 124 -25.70 6.08 8.87
N ALA A 125 -24.60 6.76 9.18
CA ALA A 125 -23.79 7.52 8.21
C ALA A 125 -22.42 6.87 7.96
N VAL A 126 -22.36 5.53 8.03
CA VAL A 126 -21.16 4.75 7.77
C VAL A 126 -21.19 4.25 6.33
N GLU A 127 -20.11 4.51 5.59
CA GLU A 127 -19.92 4.05 4.22
C GLU A 127 -18.69 3.15 4.09
N GLN A 128 -18.68 2.30 3.06
CA GLN A 128 -17.50 1.48 2.74
C GLN A 128 -16.38 2.37 2.26
N ARG A 129 -15.18 2.19 2.82
CA ARG A 129 -14.01 2.98 2.42
C ARG A 129 -13.54 2.56 1.03
N PRO A 130 -13.24 3.51 0.12
CA PRO A 130 -12.76 3.16 -1.21
C PRO A 130 -11.48 2.32 -1.16
N ARG A 131 -11.42 1.25 -1.95
CA ARG A 131 -10.25 0.37 -2.02
C ARG A 131 -9.22 0.90 -3.01
N LYS A 132 -7.95 0.84 -2.62
CA LYS A 132 -6.84 1.11 -3.54
C LYS A 132 -6.76 0.03 -4.61
N GLU A 133 -6.58 0.47 -5.84
CA GLU A 133 -6.26 -0.41 -6.97
C GLU A 133 -4.91 -1.12 -6.77
N LYS A 134 -3.94 -0.38 -6.19
CA LYS A 134 -2.57 -0.85 -5.90
C LYS A 134 -2.30 -0.75 -4.40
N PRO A 135 -2.72 -1.75 -3.59
CA PRO A 135 -2.69 -1.65 -2.13
C PRO A 135 -1.35 -2.04 -1.51
N TYR A 136 -0.44 -2.65 -2.27
CA TYR A 136 0.90 -3.01 -1.78
C TYR A 136 1.87 -1.89 -2.09
N TYR A 137 2.87 -1.70 -1.23
CA TYR A 137 3.93 -0.74 -1.51
C TYR A 137 5.29 -1.20 -1.03
N VAL A 138 6.34 -0.66 -1.65
CA VAL A 138 7.72 -0.72 -1.13
C VAL A 138 8.29 0.69 -1.09
N ASP A 139 9.05 0.96 -0.05
CA ASP A 139 9.75 2.22 0.13
C ASP A 139 11.22 2.03 -0.30
N LEU A 140 11.66 2.76 -1.32
CA LEU A 140 13.04 2.73 -1.82
C LEU A 140 13.82 3.95 -1.32
N ALA A 141 14.95 3.72 -0.67
CA ALA A 141 15.85 4.80 -0.28
C ALA A 141 16.94 5.05 -1.33
N TYR A 142 17.01 6.28 -1.86
CA TYR A 142 18.04 6.73 -2.79
C TYR A 142 18.47 8.15 -2.46
N GLY A 143 19.78 8.41 -2.37
CA GLY A 143 20.31 9.77 -2.14
C GLY A 143 19.81 10.46 -0.86
N GLY A 144 19.44 9.70 0.18
CA GLY A 144 18.88 10.24 1.42
C GLY A 144 17.37 10.50 1.40
N GLN A 145 16.69 10.24 0.28
CA GLN A 145 15.23 10.32 0.16
C GLN A 145 14.61 8.93 0.09
N THR A 146 13.41 8.79 0.62
CA THR A 146 12.59 7.58 0.50
C THR A 146 11.44 7.83 -0.46
N LYS A 147 11.29 7.00 -1.48
CA LYS A 147 10.18 7.04 -2.43
C LYS A 147 9.33 5.78 -2.31
N ARG A 148 8.03 5.96 -2.10
CA ARG A 148 7.04 4.88 -2.07
C ARG A 148 6.59 4.50 -3.47
N PHE A 149 6.61 3.21 -3.77
CA PHE A 149 6.10 2.64 -5.02
C PHE A 149 4.94 1.71 -4.72
N TRP A 150 3.80 1.99 -5.33
CA TRP A 150 2.56 1.24 -5.15
C TRP A 150 2.39 0.21 -6.27
N PHE A 151 1.95 -0.99 -5.91
CA PHE A 151 1.72 -2.08 -6.85
C PHE A 151 0.56 -2.99 -6.40
N ASN A 152 0.11 -3.84 -7.33
CA ASN A 152 -0.84 -4.91 -7.09
C ASN A 152 -0.17 -6.28 -7.34
N LEU A 153 -0.77 -7.35 -6.83
CA LEU A 153 -0.28 -8.72 -7.05
C LEU A 153 -0.90 -9.39 -8.28
N TYR A 154 -1.82 -8.71 -8.96
CA TYR A 154 -2.50 -9.21 -10.15
C TYR A 154 -2.24 -8.16 -11.23
N GLY A 155 -1.45 -8.51 -12.24
CA GLY A 155 -0.89 -7.56 -13.23
C GLY A 155 -1.90 -6.98 -14.22
N GLY A 156 -3.10 -6.64 -13.75
CA GLY A 156 -4.08 -5.85 -14.47
C GLY A 156 -3.86 -4.37 -14.14
N ASP A 157 -3.68 -3.60 -15.20
CA ASP A 157 -4.04 -2.18 -15.25
C ASP A 157 -5.52 -2.09 -15.69
#